data_AF-A0A961VLH5-F1
#
_entry.id   AF-A0A961VLH5-F1
#
_cell.length_a   1.000
_cell.length_b   1.000
_cell.length_c   1.000
_cell.angle_alpha   90.00
_cell.angle_beta   90.00
_cell.angle_gamma   90.00
#
_symmetry.space_group_name_H-M   'P 1'
#
loop_
_entity.id
_entity.type
_entity.pdbx_description
1 polymer ?
#
loop_
_entity_poly.entity_id
_entity_poly.type
_entity_poly.pdbx_seq_one_letter_code
_entity_poly.pdbx_strand_id
1 'polypeptide(L)'
;MSDLYPEETEADLIAEFRRNPTGPHGPALQRLLNRLRADPGSGRLVLVTLEPFRRWAIARIPEDRQGRIEIERDRIFTDPGAAEWELFRRRWHDRTGIWLD
;
A
#
# COMPACT_ATOMS: atom_id res chain seq x y z
N MET A 1 -3.28 -18.25 28.11
CA MET A 1 -2.17 -17.42 27.59
C MET A 1 -2.65 -16.38 26.55
N SER A 2 -3.94 -16.01 26.53
CA SER A 2 -4.50 -15.12 25.50
C SER A 2 -4.77 -13.68 25.98
N ASP A 3 -4.65 -13.40 27.28
CA ASP A 3 -5.03 -12.10 27.86
C ASP A 3 -3.87 -11.11 28.01
N LEU A 4 -2.63 -11.50 27.66
CA LEU A 4 -1.43 -10.67 27.86
C LEU A 4 -1.05 -9.82 26.63
N TYR A 5 -1.62 -10.09 25.46
CA TYR A 5 -1.39 -9.34 24.22
C TYR A 5 -2.70 -9.29 23.43
N PRO A 6 -3.51 -8.23 23.55
CA PRO A 6 -4.64 -8.07 22.64
C PRO A 6 -4.12 -8.07 21.20
N GLU A 7 -4.78 -8.82 20.30
CA GLU A 7 -4.45 -8.77 18.89
C GLU A 7 -4.72 -7.35 18.35
N GLU A 8 -3.76 -6.79 17.62
CA GLU A 8 -3.90 -5.48 16.99
C GLU A 8 -5.05 -5.49 15.99
N THR A 9 -5.98 -4.54 16.12
CA THR A 9 -7.12 -4.41 15.21
C THR A 9 -6.68 -3.84 13.86
N GLU A 10 -7.50 -3.98 12.83
CA GLU A 10 -7.23 -3.33 11.53
C GLU A 10 -7.08 -1.82 11.67
N ALA A 11 -7.87 -1.19 12.55
CA ALA A 11 -7.75 0.24 12.84
C ALA A 11 -6.39 0.60 13.46
N ASP A 12 -5.88 -0.23 14.38
CA ASP A 12 -4.55 -0.04 14.98
C ASP A 12 -3.45 -0.13 13.92
N LEU A 13 -3.54 -1.12 13.03
CA LEU A 13 -2.57 -1.33 11.95
C LEU A 13 -2.63 -0.22 10.89
N ILE A 14 -3.82 0.27 10.55
CA ILE A 14 -4.00 1.42 9.66
C ILE A 14 -3.40 2.68 10.29
N ALA A 15 -3.63 2.91 11.59
CA ALA A 15 -3.05 4.03 12.32
C ALA A 15 -1.52 3.90 12.41
N GLU A 16 -0.98 2.70 12.63
CA GLU A 16 0.46 2.43 12.57
C GLU A 16 1.04 2.80 11.20
N PHE A 17 0.42 2.32 10.12
CA PHE A 17 0.87 2.64 8.76
C PHE A 17 0.84 4.15 8.50
N ARG A 18 -0.25 4.84 8.88
CA ARG A 18 -0.39 6.28 8.66
C ARG A 18 0.66 7.11 9.42
N ARG A 19 1.09 6.66 10.60
CA ARG A 19 2.17 7.32 11.37
C ARG A 19 3.52 7.19 10.70
N ASN A 20 3.79 6.10 10.00
CA ASN A 20 5.07 5.88 9.32
C ASN A 20 4.91 5.06 8.03
N PRO A 21 4.38 5.65 6.94
CA PRO A 21 4.02 4.91 5.72
C PRO A 21 5.21 4.26 5.01
N THR A 22 6.41 4.79 5.20
CA THR A 22 7.66 4.29 4.60
C THR A 22 8.35 3.23 5.46
N GLY A 23 7.83 2.95 6.66
CA GLY A 23 8.39 1.99 7.59
C GLY A 23 9.63 2.50 8.35
N PRO A 24 10.23 1.66 9.21
CA PRO A 24 9.93 0.25 9.42
C PRO A 24 8.54 0.01 10.05
N HIS A 25 7.97 -1.17 9.78
CA HIS A 25 6.67 -1.59 10.29
C HIS A 25 6.81 -2.74 11.29
N GLY A 26 5.87 -2.80 12.23
CA GLY A 26 5.71 -3.91 13.17
C GLY A 26 5.33 -5.21 12.47
N PRO A 27 5.50 -6.36 13.15
CA PRO A 27 5.29 -7.67 12.56
C PRO A 27 3.83 -7.91 12.11
N ALA A 28 2.84 -7.37 12.83
CA ALA A 28 1.44 -7.51 12.45
C ALA A 28 1.09 -6.68 11.20
N LEU A 29 1.52 -5.42 11.15
CA LEU A 29 1.36 -4.59 9.96
C LEU A 29 2.09 -5.21 8.77
N GLN A 30 3.31 -5.74 8.95
CA GLN A 30 4.03 -6.41 7.87
C GLN A 30 3.26 -7.63 7.32
N ARG A 31 2.60 -8.43 8.18
CA ARG A 31 1.72 -9.53 7.75
C ARG A 31 0.52 -9.02 6.96
N LEU A 32 -0.12 -7.93 7.38
CA LEU A 32 -1.21 -7.30 6.63
C LEU A 32 -0.72 -6.82 5.25
N LEU A 33 0.39 -6.09 5.19
CA LEU A 33 0.96 -5.60 3.94
C LEU A 33 1.32 -6.74 2.98
N ASN A 34 1.85 -7.85 3.49
CA ASN A 34 2.14 -9.02 2.67
C ASN A 34 0.87 -9.64 2.08
N ARG A 35 -0.24 -9.69 2.83
CA ARG A 35 -1.54 -10.13 2.30
C ARG A 35 -2.05 -9.20 1.20
N LEU A 36 -1.99 -7.89 1.38
CA LEU A 36 -2.38 -6.90 0.37
C LEU A 36 -1.53 -6.99 -0.90
N ARG A 37 -0.24 -7.31 -0.77
CA ARG A 37 0.69 -7.48 -1.91
C ARG A 37 0.50 -8.80 -2.66
N ALA A 38 0.02 -9.85 -1.99
CA ALA A 38 -0.19 -11.17 -2.60
C ALA A 38 -1.54 -11.31 -3.30
N ASP A 39 -2.50 -10.43 -3.01
CA ASP A 39 -3.82 -10.44 -3.62
C ASP A 39 -3.76 -10.12 -5.13
N PRO A 40 -4.45 -10.88 -6.02
CA PRO A 40 -4.39 -10.66 -7.47
C PRO A 40 -4.88 -9.28 -7.92
N GLY A 41 -5.80 -8.64 -7.18
CA GLY A 41 -6.26 -7.29 -7.47
C GLY A 41 -5.29 -6.25 -6.91
N SER A 42 -5.22 -6.17 -5.58
CA SER A 42 -4.47 -5.11 -4.89
C SER A 42 -2.95 -5.26 -5.05
N GLY A 43 -2.43 -6.48 -5.20
CA GLY A 43 -1.01 -6.74 -5.40
C GLY A 43 -0.43 -6.17 -6.69
N ARG A 44 -1.29 -5.82 -7.66
CA ARG A 44 -0.88 -5.29 -8.96
C ARG A 44 -0.68 -3.78 -8.99
N LEU A 45 -1.09 -3.06 -7.95
CA LEU A 45 -0.73 -1.64 -7.80
C LEU A 45 0.68 -1.55 -7.24
N VAL A 46 1.54 -0.72 -7.84
CA VAL A 46 2.92 -0.50 -7.38
C VAL A 46 3.29 0.98 -7.41
N LEU A 47 4.25 1.37 -6.57
CA LEU A 47 4.86 2.69 -6.65
C LEU A 47 6.05 2.66 -7.62
N VAL A 48 6.07 3.60 -8.55
CA VAL A 48 7.14 3.78 -9.54
C VAL A 48 7.89 5.07 -9.23
N THR A 49 9.20 4.96 -9.03
CA THR A 49 10.10 6.12 -8.94
C THR A 49 10.28 6.72 -10.33
N LEU A 50 9.78 7.93 -10.55
CA LEU A 50 10.05 8.70 -11.78
C LEU A 50 11.36 9.47 -11.67
N GLU A 51 11.64 9.96 -10.47
CA GLU A 51 12.88 10.65 -10.13
C GLU A 51 13.25 10.32 -8.67
N PRO A 52 14.44 9.74 -8.41
CA PRO A 52 14.84 9.35 -7.07
C PRO A 52 14.69 10.48 -6.07
N PHE A 53 14.07 10.18 -4.93
CA PHE A 53 13.86 11.11 -3.81
C PHE A 53 13.04 12.36 -4.14
N ARG A 54 12.38 12.42 -5.30
CA ARG A 54 11.66 13.64 -5.74
C ARG A 54 10.29 13.38 -6.32
N ARG A 55 10.12 12.37 -7.19
CA ARG A 55 8.86 12.14 -7.89
C ARG A 55 8.53 10.68 -8.01
N TRP A 56 7.30 10.36 -7.64
CA TRP A 56 6.73 9.02 -7.75
C TRP A 56 5.36 9.07 -8.40
N ALA A 57 4.97 7.96 -9.02
CA ALA A 57 3.63 7.74 -9.52
C ALA A 57 3.17 6.32 -9.14
N ILE A 58 1.87 6.08 -9.13
CA ILE A 58 1.33 4.73 -9.00
C ILE A 58 1.24 4.13 -10.41
N ALA A 59 1.50 2.84 -10.52
CA ALA A 59 1.29 2.08 -11.73
C ALA A 59 0.50 0.80 -11.46
N ARG A 60 -0.17 0.31 -12.50
CA ARG A 60 -0.85 -0.98 -12.49
C ARG A 60 -0.09 -1.98 -13.34
N ILE A 61 0.27 -3.10 -12.72
CA ILE A 61 0.81 -4.28 -13.40
C ILE A 61 -0.38 -5.02 -14.05
N PRO A 62 -0.34 -5.30 -15.36
CA PRO A 62 -1.40 -6.05 -16.02
C PRO A 62 -1.42 -7.52 -15.55
N GLU A 63 -2.58 -8.18 -15.70
CA GLU A 63 -2.66 -9.63 -15.45
C GLU A 63 -1.80 -10.41 -16.44
N ASP A 64 -1.83 -9.97 -17.70
CA ASP A 64 -1.03 -10.50 -18.78
C ASP A 64 0.43 -10.04 -18.63
N ARG A 65 1.35 -10.99 -18.56
CA ARG A 65 2.79 -10.73 -18.47
C ARG A 65 3.36 -10.03 -19.69
N GLN A 66 2.71 -10.12 -20.85
CA GLN A 66 3.09 -9.38 -22.05
C GLN A 66 2.45 -7.97 -22.09
N GLY A 67 1.50 -7.71 -21.19
CA GLY A 67 0.81 -6.43 -21.10
C GLY A 67 1.74 -5.28 -20.73
N ARG A 68 1.34 -4.07 -21.13
CA ARG A 68 2.05 -2.83 -20.78
C ARG A 68 1.70 -2.40 -19.36
N ILE A 69 2.70 -2.06 -18.56
CA ILE A 69 2.50 -1.39 -17.27
C ILE A 69 1.93 0.01 -17.52
N GLU A 70 0.79 0.29 -16.91
CA GLU A 70 0.12 1.59 -16.98
C GLU A 70 0.58 2.45 -15.81
N ILE A 71 1.28 3.55 -16.10
CA ILE A 71 1.75 4.51 -15.09
C ILE A 71 0.83 5.72 -15.09
N GLU A 72 0.27 6.08 -13.95
CA GLU A 72 -0.59 7.26 -13.75
C GLU A 72 0.27 8.53 -13.73
N ARG A 73 0.66 9.00 -14.92
CA ARG A 73 1.55 10.17 -15.08
C ARG A 73 0.87 11.51 -14.81
N ASP A 74 -0.45 11.51 -14.75
CA ASP A 74 -1.31 12.64 -14.37
C ASP A 74 -1.35 12.86 -12.85
N ARG A 75 -1.02 11.84 -12.05
CA ARG A 75 -0.96 11.93 -10.58
C ARG A 75 0.45 11.66 -10.05
N ILE A 76 1.21 12.75 -9.90
CA ILE A 76 2.59 12.71 -9.38
C ILE A 76 2.60 13.06 -7.89
N PHE A 77 3.31 12.25 -7.12
CA PHE A 77 3.59 12.49 -5.71
C PHE A 77 5.00 13.04 -5.56
N THR A 78 5.16 14.04 -4.69
CA THR A 78 6.45 14.62 -4.29
C THR A 78 6.80 14.32 -2.83
N ASP A 79 5.90 13.67 -2.10
CA ASP A 79 6.11 13.15 -0.76
C ASP A 79 5.98 11.62 -0.79
N PRO A 80 6.99 10.86 -0.35
CA PRO A 80 6.95 9.41 -0.39
C PRO A 80 5.90 8.83 0.57
N GLY A 81 5.65 9.49 1.71
CA GLY A 81 4.63 9.07 2.67
C GLY A 81 3.22 9.14 2.10
N ALA A 82 2.90 10.24 1.40
CA ALA A 82 1.63 10.43 0.70
C ALA A 82 1.44 9.43 -0.44
N ALA A 83 2.52 9.09 -1.16
CA ALA A 83 2.48 8.12 -2.23
C ALA A 83 2.22 6.69 -1.71
N GLU A 84 2.91 6.29 -0.64
CA GLU A 84 2.70 5.01 0.04
C GLU A 84 1.31 4.93 0.69
N TRP A 85 0.82 6.04 1.27
CA TRP A 85 -0.53 6.11 1.83
C TRP A 85 -1.61 5.93 0.76
N GLU A 86 -1.49 6.62 -0.38
CA GLU A 86 -2.42 6.42 -1.47
C GLU A 86 -2.40 4.98 -1.99
N LEU A 87 -1.20 4.41 -2.18
CA LEU A 87 -1.06 3.03 -2.61
C LEU A 87 -1.72 2.07 -1.63
N PHE A 88 -1.52 2.26 -0.33
CA PHE A 88 -2.15 1.48 0.72
C PHE A 88 -3.68 1.61 0.68
N ARG A 89 -4.22 2.83 0.58
CA ARG A 89 -5.67 3.09 0.47
C ARG A 89 -6.31 2.34 -0.70
N ARG A 90 -5.67 2.40 -1.87
CA ARG A 90 -6.19 1.72 -3.06
C ARG A 90 -6.11 0.21 -2.93
N ARG A 91 -5.01 -0.31 -2.39
CA ARG A 91 -4.87 -1.74 -2.10
C ARG A 91 -5.92 -2.23 -1.10
N TRP A 92 -6.18 -1.44 -0.07
CA TRP A 92 -7.21 -1.71 0.92
C TRP A 92 -8.58 -1.76 0.27
N HIS A 93 -8.93 -0.75 -0.54
CA HIS A 93 -10.19 -0.71 -1.27
C HIS A 93 -10.33 -1.89 -2.23
N ASP A 94 -9.32 -2.19 -3.05
CA ASP A 94 -9.35 -3.32 -3.99
C ASP A 94 -9.60 -4.65 -3.26
N ARG A 95 -9.09 -4.80 -2.02
CA ARG A 95 -9.25 -6.03 -1.22
C ARG A 95 -10.55 -6.10 -0.41
N THR A 96 -11.09 -4.97 0.05
CA THR A 96 -12.18 -4.91 1.05
C THR A 96 -13.45 -4.21 0.56
N GLY A 97 -13.35 -3.43 -0.52
CA GLY A 97 -14.40 -2.53 -0.99
C GLY A 97 -14.56 -1.24 -0.18
N ILE A 98 -13.69 -0.98 0.81
CA ILE A 98 -13.80 0.17 1.72
C ILE A 98 -12.71 1.21 1.38
N TRP A 99 -13.08 2.48 1.30
CA TRP A 99 -12.12 3.58 1.24
C TRP A 99 -11.74 4.03 2.65
N LEU A 100 -10.46 4.28 2.88
CA LEU A 100 -9.96 4.90 4.10
C LEU A 100 -9.82 6.40 3.87
N ASP A 101 -10.25 7.23 4.83
CA ASP A 101 -10.15 8.69 4.74
C ASP A 101 -8.72 9.20 4.99
#